data_AF-A0A0Q8J6R6-F1
#
_entry.id   AF-A0A0Q8J6R6-F1
#
_cell.length_a   1.000
_cell.length_b   1.000
_cell.length_c   1.000
_cell.angle_alpha   90.00
_cell.angle_beta   90.00
_cell.angle_gamma   90.00
#
_symmetry.space_group_name_H-M   'P 1'
#
loop_
_entity.id
_entity.type
_entity.pdbx_description
1 polymer ?
#
loop_
_entity_poly.entity_id
_entity_poly.type
_entity_poly.pdbx_seq_one_letter_code
_entity_poly.pdbx_strand_id
1 'polypeptide(L)'
;MRSSRAAVLTVVAVFSFATVLPAQAGTRTHYFELINRAHDRLVALAIAPAGSDRFQPEPLGEAIDGGGDSATIEWAGEQCVYDLRFTFGNGRAVVYSDIDVCRNRSLRIQPLRRGRAAADGVAVDASPATADAAPNP
;
A
#
# COMPACT_ATOMS: atom_id res chain seq x y z
N MET A 1 69.21 -53.05 3.92
CA MET A 1 68.61 -52.38 2.74
C MET A 1 67.09 -52.47 2.84
N ARG A 2 66.39 -51.34 3.07
CA ARG A 2 65.20 -50.84 2.33
C ARG A 2 64.56 -49.74 3.20
N SER A 3 64.69 -48.50 2.74
CA SER A 3 64.16 -47.31 3.40
C SER A 3 62.79 -46.99 2.80
N SER A 4 61.75 -46.86 3.62
CA SER A 4 60.42 -46.43 3.17
C SER A 4 60.28 -44.92 3.38
N ARG A 5 60.28 -44.14 2.30
CA ARG A 5 59.98 -42.71 2.30
C ARG A 5 58.46 -42.53 2.14
N ALA A 6 57.79 -42.09 3.20
CA ALA A 6 56.40 -41.64 3.11
C ALA A 6 56.37 -40.21 2.54
N ALA A 7 55.67 -40.03 1.43
CA ALA A 7 55.46 -38.73 0.80
C ALA A 7 54.44 -37.92 1.61
N VAL A 8 54.83 -36.71 2.03
CA VAL A 8 53.95 -35.74 2.67
C VAL A 8 53.20 -35.01 1.56
N LEU A 9 51.88 -35.19 1.49
CA LEU A 9 50.98 -34.49 0.57
C LEU A 9 50.45 -33.23 1.25
N THR A 10 50.99 -32.08 0.87
CA THR A 10 50.56 -30.77 1.37
C THR A 10 49.30 -30.33 0.63
N VAL A 11 48.16 -30.32 1.33
CA VAL A 11 46.89 -29.79 0.80
C VAL A 11 46.85 -28.28 1.06
N VAL A 12 46.95 -27.47 0.00
CA VAL A 12 46.76 -26.02 0.07
C VAL A 12 45.26 -25.73 -0.06
N ALA A 13 44.60 -25.37 1.04
CA ALA A 13 43.20 -24.97 1.05
C ALA A 13 43.07 -23.50 0.61
N VAL A 14 42.53 -23.27 -0.58
CA VAL A 14 42.21 -21.92 -1.09
C VAL A 14 40.89 -21.48 -0.47
N PHE A 15 40.93 -20.51 0.45
CA PHE A 15 39.74 -19.89 1.03
C PHE A 15 39.22 -18.79 0.10
N SER A 16 38.19 -19.09 -0.68
CA SER A 16 37.46 -18.11 -1.49
C SER A 16 36.58 -17.25 -0.59
N PHE A 17 36.95 -15.99 -0.38
CA PHE A 17 36.08 -14.98 0.23
C PHE A 17 35.03 -14.54 -0.81
N ALA A 18 33.80 -15.05 -0.69
CA ALA A 18 32.66 -14.54 -1.44
C ALA A 18 32.12 -13.29 -0.75
N THR A 19 32.34 -12.13 -1.35
CA THR A 19 31.74 -10.86 -0.91
C THR A 19 30.26 -10.82 -1.31
N VAL A 20 29.36 -10.86 -0.32
CA VAL A 20 27.92 -10.64 -0.54
C VAL A 20 27.67 -9.14 -0.53
N LEU A 21 27.37 -8.55 -1.68
CA LEU A 21 26.88 -7.17 -1.76
C LEU A 21 25.39 -7.15 -1.35
N PRO A 22 24.96 -6.28 -0.43
CA PRO A 22 23.55 -6.10 -0.14
C PRO A 22 22.87 -5.53 -1.38
N ALA A 23 21.80 -6.18 -1.85
CA ALA A 23 20.92 -5.58 -2.84
C ALA A 23 20.21 -4.40 -2.18
N GLN A 24 20.59 -3.18 -2.56
CA GLN A 24 19.90 -1.96 -2.17
C GLN A 24 18.55 -1.97 -2.89
N ALA A 25 17.51 -2.47 -2.24
CA ALA A 25 16.14 -2.20 -2.63
C ALA A 25 15.92 -0.71 -2.36
N GLY A 26 16.10 0.10 -3.40
CA GLY A 26 15.94 1.53 -3.32
C GLY A 26 14.48 1.89 -3.54
N THR A 27 13.98 2.84 -2.75
CA THR A 27 12.60 3.31 -2.82
C THR A 27 12.28 3.69 -4.25
N ARG A 28 11.42 2.91 -4.90
CA ARG A 28 11.02 3.18 -6.28
C ARG A 28 9.82 4.09 -6.24
N THR A 29 9.97 5.29 -6.79
CA THR A 29 8.86 6.21 -6.99
C THR A 29 8.09 5.81 -8.24
N HIS A 30 6.78 5.65 -8.10
CA HIS A 30 5.85 5.38 -9.18
C HIS A 30 4.81 6.50 -9.24
N TYR A 31 4.40 6.89 -10.44
CA TYR A 31 3.30 7.83 -10.62
C TYR A 31 2.03 7.06 -10.97
N PHE A 32 0.98 7.27 -10.20
CA PHE A 32 -0.26 6.53 -10.28
C PHE A 32 -1.45 7.48 -10.43
N GLU A 33 -2.20 7.38 -11.52
CA GLU A 33 -3.34 8.26 -11.78
C GLU A 33 -4.63 7.70 -11.14
N LEU A 34 -5.23 8.49 -10.26
CA LEU A 34 -6.54 8.20 -9.69
C LEU A 34 -7.61 8.96 -10.47
N ILE A 35 -8.57 8.24 -11.06
CA ILE A 35 -9.66 8.82 -11.84
C ILE A 35 -10.97 8.58 -11.10
N ASN A 36 -11.58 9.64 -10.58
CA ASN A 36 -12.81 9.55 -9.83
C ASN A 36 -14.03 9.56 -10.75
N ARG A 37 -14.50 8.36 -11.13
CA ARG A 37 -15.75 8.21 -11.90
C ARG A 37 -16.99 8.19 -11.02
N ALA A 38 -16.85 8.29 -9.69
CA ALA A 38 -17.97 8.45 -8.79
C ALA A 38 -18.56 9.87 -8.90
N HIS A 39 -19.72 10.08 -8.27
CA HIS A 39 -20.38 11.39 -8.25
C HIS A 39 -19.87 12.30 -7.13
N ASP A 40 -19.46 11.72 -6.00
CA ASP A 40 -18.92 12.46 -4.87
C ASP A 40 -17.42 12.68 -5.01
N ARG A 41 -16.90 13.76 -4.42
CA ARG A 41 -15.47 14.05 -4.40
C ARG A 41 -14.71 13.06 -3.49
N LEU A 42 -13.49 12.72 -3.87
CA LEU A 42 -12.54 11.97 -3.04
C LEU A 42 -11.79 12.95 -2.14
N VAL A 43 -11.80 12.72 -0.83
CA VAL A 43 -11.17 13.60 0.17
C VAL A 43 -10.03 12.94 0.93
N ALA A 44 -9.93 11.61 0.91
CA ALA A 44 -8.82 10.91 1.54
C ALA A 44 -8.53 9.57 0.85
N LEU A 45 -7.26 9.20 0.86
CA LEU A 45 -6.73 7.88 0.53
C LEU A 45 -6.03 7.31 1.76
N ALA A 46 -6.25 6.03 2.02
CA ALA A 46 -5.45 5.26 2.96
C ALA A 46 -5.05 3.92 2.32
N ILE A 47 -3.88 3.42 2.69
CA ILE A 47 -3.27 2.24 2.07
C ILE A 47 -2.92 1.20 3.13
N ALA A 48 -3.00 -0.08 2.77
CA ALA A 48 -2.51 -1.19 3.58
C ALA A 48 -1.77 -2.19 2.69
N PRO A 49 -0.79 -2.95 3.20
CA PRO A 49 -0.31 -4.15 2.51
C PRO A 49 -1.49 -5.05 2.15
N ALA A 50 -1.45 -5.72 1.00
CA ALA A 50 -2.54 -6.59 0.55
C ALA A 50 -2.98 -7.60 1.63
N GLY A 51 -4.28 -7.61 1.95
CA GLY A 51 -4.88 -8.48 2.97
C GLY A 51 -4.73 -7.99 4.41
N SER A 52 -4.12 -6.83 4.65
CA SER A 52 -3.99 -6.21 5.96
C SER A 52 -5.14 -5.24 6.25
N ASP A 53 -5.60 -5.20 7.49
CA ASP A 53 -6.58 -4.22 7.99
C ASP A 53 -5.92 -2.92 8.52
N ARG A 54 -4.59 -2.86 8.53
CA ARG A 54 -3.81 -1.73 9.04
C ARG A 54 -3.65 -0.63 8.00
N PHE A 55 -4.73 0.08 7.70
CA PHE A 55 -4.72 1.22 6.80
C PHE A 55 -4.01 2.44 7.39
N GLN A 56 -3.08 3.02 6.64
CA GLN A 56 -2.38 4.26 6.96
C GLN A 56 -2.72 5.35 5.93
N PRO A 57 -2.83 6.63 6.33
CA PRO A 57 -3.10 7.71 5.38
C PRO A 57 -2.00 7.83 4.31
N GLU A 58 -2.41 8.06 3.06
CA GLU A 58 -1.52 8.38 1.94
C GLU A 58 -1.92 9.75 1.37
N PRO A 59 -0.97 10.68 1.18
CA PRO A 59 -1.30 12.02 0.70
C PRO A 59 -1.99 12.01 -0.68
N LEU A 60 -3.21 12.55 -0.74
CA LEU A 60 -3.92 12.79 -2.00
C LEU A 60 -3.50 14.13 -2.65
N GLY A 61 -2.97 15.05 -1.84
CA GLY A 61 -2.87 16.46 -2.20
C GLY A 61 -4.24 17.13 -2.06
N GLU A 62 -4.77 17.64 -3.18
CA GLU A 62 -6.11 18.21 -3.23
C GLU A 62 -7.18 17.12 -3.36
N ALA A 63 -8.41 17.45 -2.97
CA ALA A 63 -9.54 16.54 -3.15
C ALA A 63 -9.92 16.45 -4.63
N ILE A 64 -10.14 15.22 -5.14
CA ILE A 64 -10.44 14.95 -6.55
C ILE A 64 -11.95 14.99 -6.75
N ASP A 65 -12.44 15.85 -7.63
CA ASP A 65 -13.87 16.02 -7.81
C ASP A 65 -14.52 14.79 -8.50
N GLY A 66 -15.83 14.69 -8.43
CA GLY A 66 -16.57 13.62 -9.10
C GLY A 66 -16.66 13.83 -10.62
N GLY A 67 -17.25 12.86 -11.32
CA GLY A 67 -17.60 13.02 -12.74
C GLY A 67 -16.46 12.72 -13.72
N GLY A 68 -15.33 12.22 -13.25
CA GLY A 68 -14.20 11.79 -14.05
C GLY A 68 -12.94 12.62 -13.92
N ASP A 69 -12.91 13.55 -12.96
CA ASP A 69 -11.69 14.27 -12.58
C ASP A 69 -10.60 13.29 -12.10
N SER A 70 -9.34 13.72 -12.19
CA SER A 70 -8.20 12.88 -11.85
C SER A 70 -7.04 13.63 -11.20
N ALA A 71 -6.26 12.90 -10.40
CA ALA A 71 -4.98 13.37 -9.89
C ALA A 71 -3.91 12.30 -10.06
N THR A 72 -2.69 12.74 -10.30
CA THR A 72 -1.51 11.86 -10.28
C THR A 72 -0.92 11.88 -8.88
N ILE A 73 -0.84 10.72 -8.26
CA ILE A 73 -0.27 10.53 -6.93
C ILE A 73 1.16 10.01 -7.11
N GLU A 74 2.09 10.57 -6.35
CA GLU A 74 3.42 9.99 -6.19
C GLU A 74 3.33 8.83 -5.20
N TRP A 75 3.76 7.65 -5.61
CA TRP A 75 3.77 6.44 -4.79
C TRP A 75 5.22 6.05 -4.49
N ALA A 76 5.64 6.23 -3.25
CA ALA A 76 6.97 5.85 -2.79
C ALA A 76 6.89 4.62 -1.90
N GLY A 77 7.43 3.50 -2.35
CA GLY A 77 7.46 2.28 -1.53
C GLY A 77 8.20 1.12 -2.20
N GLU A 78 8.57 0.14 -1.37
CA GLU A 78 9.19 -1.12 -1.83
C GLU A 78 8.14 -2.15 -2.26
N GLN A 79 6.91 -2.04 -1.75
CA GLN A 79 5.81 -2.94 -2.08
C GLN A 79 5.04 -2.43 -3.30
N CYS A 80 4.45 -3.35 -4.05
CA CYS A 80 3.68 -3.03 -5.25
C CYS A 80 2.19 -3.29 -5.12
N VAL A 81 1.78 -4.22 -4.25
CA VAL A 81 0.38 -4.65 -4.14
C VAL A 81 -0.20 -4.15 -2.82
N TYR A 82 -1.25 -3.35 -2.91
CA TYR A 82 -1.88 -2.70 -1.77
C TYR A 82 -3.41 -2.84 -1.81
N ASP A 83 -4.01 -2.79 -0.63
CA ASP A 83 -5.42 -2.48 -0.48
C ASP A 83 -5.58 -0.97 -0.31
N LEU A 84 -6.43 -0.36 -1.13
CA LEU A 84 -6.63 1.09 -1.20
C LEU A 84 -8.01 1.45 -0.67
N ARG A 85 -8.06 2.21 0.42
CA ARG A 85 -9.30 2.75 0.99
C ARG A 85 -9.48 4.20 0.61
N PHE A 86 -10.53 4.49 -0.14
CA PHE A 86 -10.93 5.83 -0.54
C PHE A 86 -12.08 6.30 0.34
N THR A 87 -12.00 7.55 0.81
CA THR A 87 -13.09 8.21 1.53
C THR A 87 -13.64 9.37 0.70
N PHE A 88 -14.96 9.42 0.56
CA PHE A 88 -15.66 10.46 -0.18
C PHE A 88 -16.11 11.59 0.75
N GLY A 89 -16.37 12.77 0.19
CA GLY A 89 -16.82 13.94 0.95
C GLY A 89 -18.16 13.74 1.69
N ASN A 90 -18.95 12.73 1.32
CA ASN A 90 -20.17 12.34 2.02
C ASN A 90 -19.95 11.34 3.18
N GLY A 91 -18.69 11.05 3.54
CA GLY A 91 -18.32 10.14 4.62
C GLY A 91 -18.33 8.66 4.26
N ARG A 92 -18.77 8.28 3.06
CA ARG A 92 -18.70 6.88 2.62
C ARG A 92 -17.26 6.50 2.26
N ALA A 93 -16.93 5.23 2.44
CA ALA A 93 -15.64 4.69 2.03
C ALA A 93 -15.80 3.46 1.13
N VAL A 94 -14.76 3.18 0.35
CA VAL A 94 -14.63 1.97 -0.48
C VAL A 94 -13.21 1.44 -0.40
N VAL A 95 -13.08 0.11 -0.37
CA VAL A 95 -11.78 -0.57 -0.45
C VAL A 95 -11.66 -1.24 -1.81
N TYR A 96 -10.53 -0.99 -2.47
CA TYR A 96 -10.08 -1.70 -3.65
C TYR A 96 -8.91 -2.60 -3.21
N SER A 97 -9.09 -3.92 -3.28
CA SER A 97 -8.06 -4.86 -2.84
C SER A 97 -7.11 -5.26 -3.97
N ASP A 98 -5.92 -5.72 -3.59
CA ASP A 98 -4.91 -6.32 -4.48
C ASP A 98 -4.51 -5.42 -5.67
N ILE A 99 -4.38 -4.11 -5.44
CA ILE A 99 -4.02 -3.15 -6.46
C ILE A 99 -2.50 -3.13 -6.65
N ASP A 100 -2.04 -3.60 -7.80
CA ASP A 100 -0.64 -3.50 -8.22
C ASP A 100 -0.32 -2.11 -8.79
N VAL A 101 0.21 -1.21 -7.95
CA VAL A 101 0.55 0.18 -8.33
C VAL A 101 1.84 0.27 -9.15
N CYS A 102 2.67 -0.77 -9.14
CA CYS A 102 3.90 -0.81 -9.93
C CYS A 102 3.61 -1.18 -11.39
N ARG A 103 2.62 -2.04 -11.62
CA ARG A 103 2.23 -2.52 -12.95
C ARG A 103 1.17 -1.63 -13.60
N ASN A 104 0.25 -1.08 -12.81
CA ASN A 104 -0.83 -0.25 -13.31
C ASN A 104 -0.45 1.22 -13.27
N ARG A 105 -0.84 1.97 -14.31
CA ARG A 105 -0.62 3.43 -14.36
C ARG A 105 -1.78 4.21 -13.78
N SER A 106 -2.95 3.60 -13.67
CA SER A 106 -4.15 4.29 -13.20
C SER A 106 -5.15 3.35 -12.54
N LEU A 107 -6.01 3.93 -11.70
CA LEU A 107 -7.19 3.29 -11.13
C LEU A 107 -8.41 4.17 -11.32
N ARG A 108 -9.50 3.56 -11.80
CA ARG A 108 -10.79 4.23 -12.00
C ARG A 108 -11.71 3.88 -10.83
N ILE A 109 -11.94 4.84 -9.94
CA ILE A 109 -12.87 4.68 -8.82
C ILE A 109 -14.29 4.76 -9.37
N GLN A 110 -15.03 3.64 -9.30
CA GLN A 110 -16.41 3.58 -9.79
C GLN A 110 -17.41 4.19 -8.79
N PRO A 111 -18.57 4.66 -9.27
CA PRO A 111 -19.67 5.05 -8.39
C PRO A 111 -20.01 3.93 -7.42
N LEU A 112 -20.04 4.26 -6.14
CA LEU A 112 -20.54 3.35 -5.12
C LEU A 112 -22.00 3.00 -5.46
N ARG A 113 -22.27 1.73 -5.76
CA ARG A 113 -23.63 1.26 -6.01
C ARG A 113 -24.50 1.64 -4.80
N ARG A 114 -25.64 2.28 -5.05
CA ARG A 114 -26.66 2.45 -4.01
C ARG A 114 -27.20 1.06 -3.72
N GLY A 115 -26.98 0.55 -2.51
CA GLY A 115 -27.55 -0.72 -2.06
C GLY A 115 -26.63 -1.93 -2.12
N ARG A 116 -25.58 -1.92 -1.28
CA ARG A 116 -25.21 -3.07 -0.44
C ARG A 116 -24.56 -2.59 0.85
N ALA A 117 -25.20 -1.64 1.51
CA ALA A 117 -25.05 -1.52 2.96
C ALA A 117 -25.97 -2.61 3.56
N ALA A 118 -25.43 -3.46 4.42
CA ALA A 118 -26.11 -4.57 5.10
C ALA A 118 -26.39 -5.85 4.27
N ALA A 119 -25.34 -6.55 3.85
CA ALA A 119 -25.29 -8.02 3.88
C ALA A 119 -23.82 -8.41 3.68
N ASP A 120 -23.17 -8.76 4.79
CA ASP A 120 -21.81 -9.30 4.91
C ASP A 120 -20.66 -8.28 4.83
N GLY A 121 -20.19 -7.82 6.00
CA GLY A 121 -18.88 -7.16 6.14
C GLY A 121 -18.90 -5.88 6.96
N VAL A 122 -18.43 -5.98 8.20
CA VAL A 122 -18.13 -4.95 9.23
C VAL A 122 -18.11 -3.50 8.74
N ALA A 123 -19.12 -2.73 9.12
CA ALA A 123 -19.03 -1.29 9.22
C ALA A 123 -18.14 -0.96 10.43
N VAL A 124 -16.97 -0.38 10.20
CA VAL A 124 -16.24 0.34 11.25
C VAL A 124 -16.85 1.73 11.34
N ASP A 125 -17.86 1.87 12.19
CA ASP A 125 -18.39 3.18 12.54
C ASP A 125 -17.28 3.99 13.22
N ALA A 126 -16.89 5.10 12.60
CA ALA A 126 -16.20 6.16 13.30
C ALA A 126 -17.21 6.77 14.28
N SER A 127 -17.13 6.33 15.54
CA SER A 127 -17.94 6.86 16.63
C SER A 127 -17.82 8.39 16.66
N PRO A 128 -18.92 9.15 16.59
CA PRO A 128 -18.87 10.58 16.81
C PRO A 128 -18.56 10.81 18.29
N ALA A 129 -17.43 11.48 18.57
CA ALA A 129 -17.14 12.01 19.88
C ALA A 129 -18.36 12.82 20.37
N THR A 130 -18.84 12.42 21.54
CA THR A 130 -19.95 12.98 22.29
C THR A 130 -19.89 14.50 22.36
N ALA A 131 -21.00 15.14 22.00
CA ALA A 131 -21.30 16.50 22.43
C ALA A 131 -21.45 16.48 23.96
N ASP A 132 -20.45 17.00 24.66
CA ASP A 132 -20.58 17.28 26.09
C ASP A 132 -21.49 18.49 26.29
N ALA A 133 -22.48 18.26 27.12
CA ALA A 133 -23.42 19.23 27.65
C ALA A 133 -22.71 20.29 28.50
N ALA A 134 -23.23 21.51 28.46
CA ALA A 134 -23.14 22.41 29.61
C ALA A 134 -24.54 22.99 29.93
N PRO A 135 -24.86 23.20 31.22
CA PRO A 135 -26.22 23.39 31.70
C PRO A 135 -26.61 24.88 31.76
N ASN A 136 -27.90 25.16 31.56
CA ASN A 136 -28.52 26.40 32.03
C ASN A 136 -28.41 26.50 33.56
N PRO A 137 -28.14 27.71 34.08
CA PRO A 137 -29.21 28.46 34.74
C PRO A 137 -29.61 29.74 33.99
#